data_AF-A0A7U6QHX4-F1
#
_entry.id   AF-A0A7U6QHX4-F1
#
_cell.length_a   1.000
_cell.length_b   1.000
_cell.length_c   1.000
_cell.angle_alpha   90.00
_cell.angle_beta   90.00
_cell.angle_gamma   90.00
#
_symmetry.space_group_name_H-M   'P 1'
#
loop_
_entity.id
_entity.type
_entity.pdbx_description
1 polymer ?
#
loop_
_entity_poly.entity_id
_entity_poly.type
_entity_poly.pdbx_seq_one_letter_code
_entity_poly.pdbx_strand_id
1 'polypeptide(L)'
;MRQEQYKSNKDNKNNKKKAYQPKWNDVKASDYKRGSENRKDEKRNDGKRNDERRRDERRRDESRKGDRRKDDRNKDDRRFSSKRRPEKSKKVLADGACPFSDRCGGCHYQEVSYKEQLQIKQNQLKELLGEYGKLEPIIGMENPTHYRNKIHSTFHRKKDGTIISGVYEEGSHHLVAVENCMIEDKRADSIIKDIRDLLKSFKILIYNEDSGYGLFRHVLIRTGYHSGEIMVVLVMASPIFPGKNNFVKALRKLHPEITTIVMNINDKNTSMILGDRQTTLYGKGYIEDTLCGKKFRISPKSFYQVNPVQTEILYQKAIDFAFLRGNEVVLDAYCGIGTIGLIASDYAKQVISVELNKDAVRDAISNAKLNGVKNTRFYNNDAGKFMLGMAETNEKVDVVFMDPPRAGSDENFLSSVVKLAPKKVVYISCNPHTLARDLEYLTFNGYEVEKMQGVDMFPYTSHVETVVLLSQLKADHHIEVDLNLDELDATSAETKATYNEIQQYVLKETGLMVSNLYIAQVKKKCGIEVGESFNKPKSENAKQPKCPTEKEKAIRDALVHFGMI
;
A
#
# COMPACT_ATOMS: atom_id res chain seq x y z
N MET A 1 -13.66 -40.60 -3.48
CA MET A 1 -14.10 -39.25 -3.04
C MET A 1 -13.07 -38.43 -2.25
N ARG A 2 -12.39 -38.90 -1.19
CA ARG A 2 -11.31 -38.11 -0.51
C ARG A 2 -9.91 -38.21 -1.13
N GLN A 3 -9.67 -39.13 -2.06
CA GLN A 3 -8.39 -39.29 -2.77
C GLN A 3 -8.36 -38.63 -4.17
N GLU A 4 -9.51 -38.30 -4.76
CA GLU A 4 -9.58 -37.68 -6.10
C GLU A 4 -9.36 -36.16 -6.05
N GLN A 5 -9.69 -35.49 -4.93
CA GLN A 5 -9.35 -34.09 -4.71
C GLN A 5 -7.85 -33.84 -4.51
N TYR A 6 -7.08 -34.84 -4.09
CA TYR A 6 -5.62 -34.73 -3.93
C TYR A 6 -4.84 -34.87 -5.24
N LYS A 7 -5.41 -35.54 -6.25
CA LYS A 7 -4.81 -35.64 -7.60
C LYS A 7 -5.11 -34.41 -8.45
N SER A 8 -6.33 -33.88 -8.39
CA SER A 8 -6.72 -32.68 -9.14
C SER A 8 -5.89 -31.42 -8.79
N ASN A 9 -5.37 -31.32 -7.55
CA ASN A 9 -4.49 -30.21 -7.14
C ASN A 9 -3.01 -30.38 -7.51
N LYS A 10 -2.56 -31.57 -7.91
CA LYS A 10 -1.20 -31.80 -8.41
C LYS A 10 -1.09 -31.48 -9.90
N ASP A 11 -2.10 -31.85 -10.67
CA ASP A 11 -2.09 -31.68 -12.13
C ASP A 11 -2.21 -30.19 -12.55
N ASN A 12 -2.78 -29.34 -11.70
CA ASN A 12 -2.86 -27.90 -11.95
C ASN A 12 -1.58 -27.12 -11.59
N LYS A 13 -0.62 -27.74 -10.88
CA LYS A 13 0.69 -27.13 -10.54
C LYS A 13 1.74 -27.29 -11.64
N ASN A 14 1.57 -28.22 -12.57
CA ASN A 14 2.57 -28.50 -13.62
C ASN A 14 2.46 -27.62 -14.86
N ASN A 15 1.44 -26.76 -14.99
CA ASN A 15 1.12 -26.16 -16.29
C ASN A 15 1.30 -24.64 -16.43
N LYS A 16 2.05 -23.97 -15.56
CA LYS A 16 2.47 -22.56 -15.78
C LYS A 16 3.78 -22.21 -15.08
N LYS A 17 4.92 -22.58 -15.69
CA LYS A 17 6.16 -21.81 -15.52
C LYS A 17 6.24 -20.77 -16.62
N LYS A 18 5.54 -19.64 -16.42
CA LYS A 18 5.87 -18.42 -17.14
C LYS A 18 7.03 -17.76 -16.40
N ALA A 19 8.04 -17.32 -17.13
CA ALA A 19 9.11 -16.50 -16.59
C ALA A 19 8.49 -15.33 -15.80
N TYR A 20 8.83 -15.22 -14.52
CA TYR A 20 8.45 -14.09 -13.68
C TYR A 20 9.14 -12.84 -14.24
N GLN A 21 8.38 -11.98 -14.91
CA GLN A 21 8.76 -10.62 -15.23
C GLN A 21 7.75 -9.69 -14.54
N PRO A 22 8.11 -9.08 -13.41
CA PRO A 22 7.22 -8.14 -12.75
C PRO A 22 7.02 -6.93 -13.67
N LYS A 23 5.76 -6.60 -13.97
CA LYS A 23 5.41 -5.31 -14.56
C LYS A 23 5.44 -4.25 -13.45
N TRP A 24 6.64 -3.81 -13.10
CA TRP A 24 6.80 -2.54 -12.41
C TRP A 24 6.44 -1.44 -13.40
N ASN A 25 5.22 -0.91 -13.32
CA ASN A 25 4.94 0.36 -13.96
C ASN A 25 5.78 1.40 -13.21
N ASP A 26 6.75 2.00 -13.89
CA ASP A 26 7.46 3.19 -13.45
C ASP A 26 6.43 4.28 -13.12
N VAL A 27 6.01 4.34 -11.86
CA VAL A 27 5.52 5.59 -11.28
C VAL A 27 6.74 6.48 -11.23
N LYS A 28 6.88 7.33 -12.25
CA LYS A 28 8.01 8.25 -12.43
C LYS A 28 8.41 8.86 -11.09
N ALA A 29 9.60 8.49 -10.64
CA ALA A 29 10.33 9.18 -9.60
C ALA A 29 10.73 10.57 -10.13
N SER A 30 9.83 11.56 -10.03
CA SER A 30 10.17 12.97 -10.27
C SER A 30 9.92 13.90 -9.09
N ASP A 31 9.51 13.40 -7.92
CA ASP A 31 9.22 14.25 -6.75
C ASP A 31 10.14 14.05 -5.53
N TYR A 32 11.22 13.26 -5.66
CA TYR A 32 12.23 13.11 -4.59
C TYR A 32 13.66 13.20 -5.10
N LYS A 33 14.06 14.39 -5.58
CA LYS A 33 15.48 14.82 -5.64
C LYS A 33 15.58 16.34 -5.72
N ARG A 34 15.53 17.01 -4.57
CA ARG A 34 16.24 18.28 -4.34
C ARG A 34 16.28 18.57 -2.84
N GLY A 35 17.33 18.09 -2.19
CA GLY A 35 17.45 18.24 -0.74
C GLY A 35 18.75 17.73 -0.15
N SER A 36 19.87 17.85 -0.85
CA SER A 36 21.20 17.86 -0.22
C SER A 36 22.25 18.22 -1.27
N GLU A 37 22.67 19.48 -1.31
CA GLU A 37 24.08 19.84 -1.52
C GLU A 37 24.23 21.36 -1.37
N ASN A 38 25.35 21.74 -0.74
CA ASN A 38 25.91 23.07 -0.55
C ASN A 38 25.48 23.86 0.70
N ARG A 39 26.15 23.51 1.81
CA ARG A 39 26.71 24.50 2.76
C ARG A 39 28.23 24.55 2.56
N LYS A 40 28.78 25.76 2.77
CA LYS A 40 30.17 26.26 2.56
C LYS A 40 30.31 26.89 1.17
N ASP A 41 30.58 28.19 0.98
CA ASP A 41 31.43 29.10 1.75
C ASP A 41 30.88 30.54 1.87
N GLU A 42 31.17 31.17 3.00
CA GLU A 42 31.13 32.62 3.18
C GLU A 42 32.39 33.27 2.55
N LYS A 43 32.21 34.39 1.83
CA LYS A 43 32.91 35.68 2.06
C LYS A 43 32.64 36.72 0.96
N ARG A 44 32.19 37.90 1.42
CA ARG A 44 32.49 39.30 1.00
C ARG A 44 32.70 39.60 -0.50
N ASN A 45 31.87 40.50 -1.06
CA ASN A 45 32.33 41.85 -1.44
C ASN A 45 31.18 42.80 -1.79
N ASP A 46 31.37 44.06 -1.39
CA ASP A 46 30.54 45.24 -1.64
C ASP A 46 30.48 45.67 -3.11
N GLY A 47 29.43 46.43 -3.46
CA GLY A 47 29.61 47.63 -4.30
C GLY A 47 28.79 47.74 -5.59
N LYS A 48 27.78 48.62 -5.54
CA LYS A 48 27.32 49.56 -6.59
C LYS A 48 27.00 49.03 -8.00
N ARG A 49 25.74 49.23 -8.45
CA ARG A 49 25.44 50.23 -9.51
C ARG A 49 23.93 50.43 -9.73
N ASN A 50 23.62 51.71 -9.91
CA ASN A 50 22.33 52.36 -10.14
C ASN A 50 21.73 52.09 -11.52
N ASP A 51 20.44 52.44 -11.60
CA ASP A 51 19.72 53.10 -12.70
C ASP A 51 19.89 52.60 -14.13
N GLU A 52 18.79 52.05 -14.67
CA GLU A 52 18.32 52.04 -16.06
C GLU A 52 17.36 50.83 -16.17
N ARG A 53 16.08 50.88 -16.58
CA ARG A 53 15.30 51.81 -17.39
C ARG A 53 13.82 51.62 -17.00
N ARG A 54 13.20 52.69 -16.51
CA ARG A 54 11.79 52.99 -16.79
C ARG A 54 11.75 53.63 -18.17
N ARG A 55 11.23 52.92 -19.18
CA ARG A 55 10.70 53.43 -20.46
C ARG A 55 10.50 52.22 -21.38
N ASP A 56 9.25 51.79 -21.51
CA ASP A 56 8.63 51.38 -22.79
C ASP A 56 7.29 50.69 -22.51
N GLU A 57 6.36 51.47 -21.96
CA GLU A 57 4.93 51.22 -22.15
C GLU A 57 4.36 52.46 -22.83
N ARG A 58 3.47 52.22 -23.81
CA ARG A 58 2.80 53.17 -24.71
C ARG A 58 3.54 53.43 -26.02
N ARG A 59 3.27 52.57 -27.00
CA ARG A 59 2.91 53.02 -28.35
C ARG A 59 2.34 51.87 -29.18
N ARG A 60 1.21 52.19 -29.82
CA ARG A 60 0.60 51.54 -31.00
C ARG A 60 -0.49 50.52 -30.72
N ASP A 61 -1.61 51.10 -30.30
CA ASP A 61 -2.91 50.78 -30.87
C ASP A 61 -3.00 51.27 -32.34
N GLU A 62 -3.91 50.66 -33.09
CA GLU A 62 -4.35 50.96 -34.47
C GLU A 62 -3.45 50.59 -35.66
N SER A 63 -3.78 49.49 -36.35
CA SER A 63 -4.43 49.59 -37.67
C SER A 63 -4.63 48.23 -38.37
N ARG A 64 -5.79 48.14 -39.05
CA ARG A 64 -6.16 47.29 -40.20
C ARG A 64 -6.86 45.94 -39.97
N LYS A 65 -8.19 46.05 -40.05
CA LYS A 65 -9.12 45.12 -40.71
C LYS A 65 -8.60 44.66 -42.09
N GLY A 66 -8.89 43.42 -42.47
CA GLY A 66 -8.90 42.99 -43.88
C GLY A 66 -8.58 41.51 -44.10
N ASP A 67 -9.65 40.72 -44.24
CA ASP A 67 -9.83 39.59 -45.17
C ASP A 67 -8.70 38.55 -45.32
N ARG A 68 -8.97 37.28 -44.95
CA ARG A 68 -8.37 36.12 -45.62
C ARG A 68 -9.24 34.86 -45.44
N ARG A 69 -9.55 34.30 -46.61
CA ARG A 69 -10.32 33.08 -46.88
C ARG A 69 -9.61 31.81 -46.41
N LYS A 70 -10.45 30.79 -46.24
CA LYS A 70 -10.21 29.34 -46.11
C LYS A 70 -8.85 28.84 -46.57
N ASP A 71 -8.25 27.98 -45.74
CA ASP A 71 -7.61 26.77 -46.23
C ASP A 71 -7.74 25.66 -45.19
N ASP A 72 -8.41 24.59 -45.59
CA ASP A 72 -8.61 23.35 -44.85
C ASP A 72 -7.29 22.61 -44.68
N ARG A 73 -7.00 22.14 -43.46
CA ARG A 73 -6.11 21.00 -43.25
C ARG A 73 -6.37 20.34 -41.90
N ASN A 74 -7.03 19.18 -41.98
CA ASN A 74 -7.27 18.20 -40.93
C ASN A 74 -6.04 17.94 -40.04
N LYS A 75 -6.22 18.04 -38.72
CA LYS A 75 -5.50 17.24 -37.74
C LYS A 75 -6.51 16.74 -36.70
N ASP A 76 -6.68 15.42 -36.69
CA ASP A 76 -7.53 14.66 -35.78
C ASP A 76 -7.06 14.78 -34.32
N ASP A 77 -7.68 15.69 -33.57
CA ASP A 77 -7.67 15.66 -32.11
C ASP A 77 -8.95 14.97 -31.61
N ARG A 78 -8.76 13.79 -31.02
CA ARG A 78 -9.81 12.98 -30.37
C ARG A 78 -10.46 13.79 -29.25
N ARG A 79 -11.60 14.42 -29.56
CA ARG A 79 -12.50 15.03 -28.57
C ARG A 79 -13.04 13.96 -27.63
N PHE A 80 -12.54 13.93 -26.40
CA PHE A 80 -13.30 13.35 -25.28
C PHE A 80 -14.52 14.25 -25.05
N SER A 81 -15.65 13.86 -25.63
CA SER A 81 -16.96 14.43 -25.33
C SER A 81 -17.25 14.22 -23.86
N SER A 82 -17.22 15.29 -23.07
CA SER A 82 -17.81 15.32 -21.74
C SER A 82 -19.33 15.15 -21.89
N LYS A 83 -19.80 13.91 -21.93
CA LYS A 83 -21.23 13.61 -21.85
C LYS A 83 -21.75 14.22 -20.55
N ARG A 84 -22.55 15.29 -20.66
CA ARG A 84 -23.41 15.77 -19.57
C ARG A 84 -24.22 14.57 -19.08
N ARG A 85 -24.09 14.24 -17.79
CA ARG A 85 -24.95 13.24 -17.14
C ARG A 85 -26.42 13.66 -17.37
N PRO A 86 -27.31 12.75 -17.79
CA PRO A 86 -28.73 13.07 -17.91
C PRO A 86 -29.28 13.49 -16.54
N GLU A 87 -30.14 14.51 -16.51
CA GLU A 87 -30.92 14.85 -15.32
C GLU A 87 -31.71 13.62 -14.89
N LYS A 88 -31.24 12.96 -13.83
CA LYS A 88 -31.97 11.85 -13.22
C LYS A 88 -33.19 12.44 -12.52
N SER A 89 -34.36 11.87 -12.81
CA SER A 89 -35.59 12.11 -12.08
C SER A 89 -35.35 11.97 -10.57
N LYS A 90 -36.01 12.79 -9.76
CA LYS A 90 -35.96 12.73 -8.29
C LYS A 90 -36.35 11.31 -7.83
N LYS A 91 -35.36 10.45 -7.59
CA LYS A 91 -35.56 9.18 -6.89
C LYS A 91 -36.01 9.52 -5.47
N VAL A 92 -37.13 8.94 -5.05
CA VAL A 92 -37.52 8.93 -3.64
C VAL A 92 -36.45 8.11 -2.92
N LEU A 93 -35.63 8.77 -2.11
CA LEU A 93 -34.62 8.13 -1.28
C LEU A 93 -35.33 7.14 -0.35
N ALA A 94 -34.85 5.89 -0.28
CA ALA A 94 -35.31 4.96 0.75
C ALA A 94 -35.08 5.57 2.14
N ASP A 95 -35.97 5.32 3.09
CA ASP A 95 -35.83 5.81 4.46
C ASP A 95 -34.45 5.42 5.02
N GLY A 96 -33.62 6.42 5.33
CA GLY A 96 -32.25 6.25 5.81
C GLY A 96 -31.13 6.39 4.77
N ALA A 97 -31.40 6.69 3.50
CA ALA A 97 -30.35 6.96 2.52
C ALA A 97 -29.73 8.36 2.71
N CYS A 98 -28.39 8.45 2.60
CA CYS A 98 -27.68 9.73 2.70
C CYS A 98 -28.12 10.68 1.56
N PRO A 99 -28.58 11.92 1.85
CA PRO A 99 -29.10 12.83 0.83
C PRO A 99 -28.04 13.35 -0.14
N PHE A 100 -26.77 13.09 0.14
CA PHE A 100 -25.62 13.54 -0.64
C PHE A 100 -24.98 12.40 -1.46
N SER A 101 -25.52 11.18 -1.43
CA SER A 101 -24.90 9.98 -2.03
C SER A 101 -24.59 10.11 -3.52
N ASP A 102 -25.37 10.88 -4.27
CA ASP A 102 -25.21 11.03 -5.72
C ASP A 102 -24.02 11.91 -6.13
N ARG A 103 -23.48 12.69 -5.19
CA ARG A 103 -22.44 13.72 -5.45
C ARG A 103 -21.24 13.63 -4.53
N CYS A 104 -21.42 13.12 -3.32
CA CYS A 104 -20.36 12.95 -2.33
C CYS A 104 -19.39 11.85 -2.80
N GLY A 105 -18.11 12.17 -2.96
CA GLY A 105 -17.08 11.18 -3.30
C GLY A 105 -16.66 10.27 -2.14
N GLY A 106 -17.35 10.32 -1.00
CA GLY A 106 -16.97 9.60 0.22
C GLY A 106 -17.53 8.17 0.32
N CYS A 107 -18.73 7.91 -0.20
CA CYS A 107 -19.44 6.63 -0.07
C CYS A 107 -19.88 6.11 -1.43
N HIS A 108 -19.66 4.81 -1.68
CA HIS A 108 -19.93 4.16 -2.97
C HIS A 108 -21.15 3.23 -2.92
N TYR A 109 -21.55 2.79 -1.73
CA TYR A 109 -22.55 1.74 -1.53
C TYR A 109 -23.76 2.16 -0.70
N GLN A 110 -24.10 3.46 -0.69
CA GLN A 110 -25.25 3.98 0.07
C GLN A 110 -26.59 3.36 -0.36
N GLU A 111 -26.76 2.99 -1.63
CA GLU A 111 -27.97 2.33 -2.15
C GLU A 111 -27.94 0.78 -2.01
N VAL A 112 -26.88 0.20 -1.44
CA VAL A 112 -26.68 -1.26 -1.34
C VAL A 112 -26.87 -1.71 0.11
N SER A 113 -27.62 -2.78 0.36
CA SER A 113 -27.81 -3.27 1.72
C SER A 113 -26.47 -3.70 2.34
N TYR A 114 -26.32 -3.54 3.65
CA TYR A 114 -25.03 -3.80 4.29
C TYR A 114 -24.53 -5.24 4.09
N LYS A 115 -25.45 -6.21 4.12
CA LYS A 115 -25.13 -7.62 3.82
C LYS A 115 -24.59 -7.81 2.41
N GLU A 116 -25.18 -7.15 1.42
CA GLU A 116 -24.70 -7.19 0.03
C GLU A 116 -23.34 -6.49 -0.12
N GLN A 117 -23.09 -5.40 0.61
CA GLN A 117 -21.76 -4.75 0.63
C GLN A 117 -20.67 -5.73 1.07
N LEU A 118 -20.90 -6.46 2.16
CA LEU A 118 -19.96 -7.48 2.65
C LEU A 118 -19.75 -8.58 1.61
N GLN A 119 -20.82 -9.03 0.93
CA GLN A 119 -20.71 -10.04 -0.12
C GLN A 119 -19.88 -9.55 -1.32
N ILE A 120 -20.07 -8.29 -1.74
CA ILE A 120 -19.30 -7.68 -2.82
C ILE A 120 -17.81 -7.65 -2.45
N LYS A 121 -17.48 -7.16 -1.25
CA LYS A 121 -16.10 -7.11 -0.75
C LYS A 121 -15.48 -8.50 -0.62
N GLN A 122 -16.24 -9.48 -0.10
CA GLN A 122 -15.81 -10.87 0.00
C GLN A 122 -15.46 -11.46 -1.37
N ASN A 123 -16.32 -11.22 -2.38
CA ASN A 123 -16.09 -11.72 -3.73
C ASN A 123 -14.86 -11.08 -4.36
N GLN A 124 -14.68 -9.76 -4.19
CA GLN A 124 -13.48 -9.06 -4.67
C GLN A 124 -12.20 -9.62 -4.04
N LEU A 125 -12.19 -9.83 -2.71
CA LEU A 125 -11.05 -10.43 -2.03
C LEU A 125 -10.80 -11.87 -2.52
N LYS A 126 -11.84 -12.65 -2.74
CA LYS A 126 -11.72 -14.03 -3.23
C LYS A 126 -11.15 -14.08 -4.65
N GLU A 127 -11.57 -13.17 -5.52
CA GLU A 127 -11.06 -13.06 -6.89
C GLU A 127 -9.57 -12.67 -6.91
N LEU A 128 -9.18 -11.70 -6.09
CA LEU A 128 -7.81 -11.17 -6.08
C LEU A 128 -6.81 -12.02 -5.29
N LEU A 129 -7.26 -12.68 -4.21
CA LEU A 129 -6.35 -13.32 -3.25
C LEU A 129 -6.57 -14.83 -3.14
N GLY A 130 -7.67 -15.36 -3.69
CA GLY A 130 -8.06 -16.76 -3.50
C GLY A 130 -7.08 -17.78 -4.08
N GLU A 131 -6.19 -17.38 -4.99
CA GLU A 131 -5.15 -18.25 -5.51
C GLU A 131 -4.00 -18.49 -4.52
N TYR A 132 -3.76 -17.56 -3.59
CA TYR A 132 -2.64 -17.66 -2.65
C TYR A 132 -2.96 -18.51 -1.42
N GLY A 133 -4.23 -18.61 -1.01
CA GLY A 133 -4.60 -19.37 0.18
C GLY A 133 -6.06 -19.24 0.60
N LYS A 134 -6.37 -19.72 1.81
CA LYS A 134 -7.73 -19.70 2.35
C LYS A 134 -8.10 -18.30 2.86
N LEU A 135 -9.15 -17.73 2.27
CA LEU A 135 -9.79 -16.50 2.73
C LEU A 135 -10.98 -16.84 3.65
N GLU A 136 -10.93 -16.36 4.89
CA GLU A 136 -12.04 -16.48 5.85
C GLU A 136 -13.17 -15.49 5.52
N PRO A 137 -14.41 -15.72 6.01
CA PRO A 137 -15.50 -14.79 5.84
C PRO A 137 -15.18 -13.40 6.41
N ILE A 138 -15.45 -12.36 5.63
CA ILE A 138 -15.21 -10.96 5.99
C ILE A 138 -15.94 -10.62 7.30
N ILE A 139 -15.22 -9.96 8.21
CA ILE A 139 -15.82 -9.48 9.45
C ILE A 139 -16.44 -8.11 9.18
N GLY A 140 -17.75 -8.01 9.37
CA GLY A 140 -18.49 -6.76 9.27
C GLY A 140 -18.54 -5.96 10.57
N MET A 141 -19.21 -4.82 10.50
CA MET A 141 -19.51 -3.93 11.62
C MET A 141 -20.98 -4.06 12.02
N GLU A 142 -21.23 -4.25 13.31
CA GLU A 142 -22.60 -4.38 13.84
C GLU A 142 -23.44 -3.13 13.59
N ASN A 143 -22.87 -1.96 13.87
CA ASN A 143 -23.50 -0.65 13.68
C ASN A 143 -22.69 0.17 12.65
N PRO A 144 -22.94 0.03 11.33
CA PRO A 144 -22.07 0.58 10.29
C PRO A 144 -22.13 2.12 10.10
N THR A 145 -22.63 2.88 11.07
CA THR A 145 -22.82 4.34 10.99
C THR A 145 -21.99 5.07 12.06
N HIS A 146 -21.71 6.36 11.84
CA HIS A 146 -21.03 7.25 12.79
C HIS A 146 -19.70 6.73 13.34
N TYR A 147 -18.99 5.93 12.57
CA TYR A 147 -17.77 5.24 13.01
C TYR A 147 -16.50 6.09 12.86
N ARG A 148 -16.52 7.13 12.01
CA ARG A 148 -15.32 7.93 11.73
C ARG A 148 -14.99 8.87 12.88
N ASN A 149 -13.82 8.65 13.47
CA ASN A 149 -13.26 9.46 14.55
C ASN A 149 -12.36 10.62 14.06
N LYS A 150 -12.14 10.73 12.75
CA LYS A 150 -11.32 11.77 12.11
C LYS A 150 -12.07 12.35 10.92
N ILE A 151 -12.51 13.59 11.06
CA ILE A 151 -13.31 14.31 10.07
C ILE A 151 -12.50 15.50 9.59
N HIS A 152 -12.47 15.75 8.29
CA HIS A 152 -11.99 17.02 7.75
C HIS A 152 -13.06 17.64 6.88
N SER A 153 -13.22 18.95 7.01
CA SER A 153 -14.17 19.71 6.21
C SER A 153 -13.46 20.87 5.52
N THR A 154 -13.76 21.04 4.25
CA THR A 154 -13.32 22.18 3.46
C THR A 154 -14.41 23.23 3.42
N PHE A 155 -14.01 24.49 3.33
CA PHE A 155 -14.90 25.63 3.37
C PHE A 155 -14.84 26.37 2.04
N HIS A 156 -15.99 26.89 1.60
CA HIS A 156 -16.07 27.74 0.42
C HIS A 156 -17.02 28.89 0.65
N ARG A 157 -16.69 30.05 0.09
CA ARG A 157 -17.58 31.21 0.09
C ARG A 157 -18.22 31.36 -1.28
N LYS A 158 -19.53 31.16 -1.34
CA LYS A 158 -20.33 31.39 -2.55
C LYS A 158 -20.34 32.86 -2.94
N LYS A 159 -20.73 33.14 -4.20
CA LYS A 159 -20.83 34.50 -4.76
C LYS A 159 -21.81 35.40 -4.00
N ASP A 160 -22.86 34.84 -3.42
CA ASP A 160 -23.84 35.52 -2.56
C ASP A 160 -23.28 35.87 -1.15
N GLY A 161 -22.05 35.46 -0.86
CA GLY A 161 -21.39 35.65 0.43
C GLY A 161 -21.66 34.55 1.46
N THR A 162 -22.50 33.57 1.13
CA THR A 162 -22.79 32.42 2.00
C THR A 162 -21.56 31.53 2.14
N ILE A 163 -21.20 31.17 3.37
CA ILE A 163 -20.14 30.19 3.64
C ILE A 163 -20.79 28.81 3.70
N ILE A 164 -20.23 27.86 2.96
CA ILE A 164 -20.59 26.45 3.02
C ILE A 164 -19.39 25.63 3.49
N SER A 165 -19.67 24.47 4.07
CA SER A 165 -18.68 23.47 4.49
C SER A 165 -19.08 22.10 3.97
N GLY A 166 -18.12 21.24 3.70
CA GLY A 166 -18.39 19.85 3.33
C GLY A 166 -17.20 19.14 2.71
N VAL A 167 -17.46 18.33 1.68
CA VAL A 167 -16.49 17.47 1.01
C VAL A 167 -16.48 17.70 -0.49
N TYR A 168 -15.36 17.36 -1.15
CA TYR A 168 -15.28 17.45 -2.60
C TYR A 168 -16.12 16.38 -3.30
N GLU A 169 -16.73 16.76 -4.41
CA GLU A 169 -17.33 15.82 -5.36
C GLU A 169 -16.24 14.99 -6.04
N GLU A 170 -16.53 13.71 -6.27
CA GLU A 170 -15.57 12.75 -6.82
C GLU A 170 -14.93 13.25 -8.12
N GLY A 171 -13.60 13.23 -8.18
CA GLY A 171 -12.85 13.69 -9.36
C GLY A 171 -12.86 15.19 -9.61
N SER A 172 -13.24 16.02 -8.63
CA SER A 172 -13.30 17.48 -8.76
C SER A 172 -12.83 18.21 -7.50
N HIS A 173 -12.67 19.54 -7.61
CA HIS A 173 -12.54 20.45 -6.45
C HIS A 173 -13.86 21.21 -6.17
N HIS A 174 -15.00 20.69 -6.67
CA HIS A 174 -16.31 21.27 -6.40
C HIS A 174 -16.79 20.83 -5.02
N LEU A 175 -17.09 21.81 -4.16
CA LEU A 175 -17.54 21.54 -2.80
C LEU A 175 -19.03 21.15 -2.77
N VAL A 176 -19.31 19.97 -2.24
CA VAL A 176 -20.66 19.53 -1.85
C VAL A 176 -20.89 20.02 -0.43
N ALA A 177 -21.92 20.86 -0.25
CA ALA A 177 -22.32 21.31 1.08
C ALA A 177 -22.93 20.12 1.84
N VAL A 178 -22.25 19.66 2.88
CA VAL A 178 -22.70 18.54 3.73
C VAL A 178 -22.96 19.10 5.11
N GLU A 179 -24.18 18.92 5.59
CA GLU A 179 -24.58 19.36 6.93
C GLU A 179 -24.46 18.26 7.97
N ASN A 180 -24.79 17.02 7.58
CA ASN A 180 -24.67 15.84 8.42
C ASN A 180 -24.15 14.68 7.57
N CYS A 181 -23.18 13.93 8.10
CA CYS A 181 -22.60 12.77 7.44
C CYS A 181 -22.90 11.50 8.25
N MET A 182 -23.53 10.51 7.61
CA MET A 182 -23.98 9.29 8.31
C MET A 182 -22.85 8.40 8.83
N ILE A 183 -21.62 8.61 8.36
CA ILE A 183 -20.45 7.83 8.79
C ILE A 183 -19.55 8.59 9.76
N GLU A 184 -19.81 9.88 9.99
CA GLU A 184 -18.98 10.75 10.85
C GLU A 184 -19.58 10.90 12.24
N ASP A 185 -18.72 11.21 13.22
CA ASP A 185 -19.17 11.52 14.57
C ASP A 185 -20.09 12.76 14.56
N LYS A 186 -21.31 12.61 15.09
CA LYS A 186 -22.32 13.67 15.11
C LYS A 186 -21.83 14.94 15.83
N ARG A 187 -20.94 14.79 16.82
CA ARG A 187 -20.36 15.94 17.54
C ARG A 187 -19.46 16.74 16.60
N ALA A 188 -18.70 16.07 15.74
CA ALA A 188 -17.85 16.74 14.77
C ALA A 188 -18.67 17.53 13.74
N ASP A 189 -19.77 16.98 13.24
CA ASP A 189 -20.71 17.68 12.33
C ASP A 189 -21.23 18.98 12.96
N SER A 190 -21.69 18.91 14.22
CA SER A 190 -22.17 20.08 14.95
C SER A 190 -21.08 21.14 15.13
N ILE A 191 -19.87 20.73 15.51
CA ILE A 191 -18.74 21.65 15.69
C ILE A 191 -18.36 22.34 14.36
N ILE A 192 -18.35 21.60 13.25
CA ILE A 192 -18.05 22.16 11.92
C ILE A 192 -19.09 23.21 11.53
N LYS A 193 -20.38 22.92 11.76
CA LYS A 193 -21.48 23.85 11.52
C LYS A 193 -21.31 25.14 12.34
N ASP A 194 -21.04 25.03 13.64
CA ASP A 194 -20.92 26.22 14.48
C ASP A 194 -19.64 27.01 14.18
N ILE A 195 -18.55 26.34 13.80
CA ILE A 195 -17.35 27.01 13.27
C ILE A 195 -17.73 27.83 12.03
N ARG A 196 -18.47 27.26 11.08
CA ARG A 196 -18.93 27.97 9.86
C ARG A 196 -19.68 29.26 10.20
N ASP A 197 -20.56 29.22 11.19
CA ASP A 197 -21.36 30.37 11.62
C ASP A 197 -20.51 31.41 12.37
N LEU A 198 -19.52 30.96 13.16
CA LEU A 198 -18.55 31.83 13.79
C LEU A 198 -17.64 32.54 12.77
N LEU A 199 -17.23 31.87 11.69
CA LEU A 199 -16.41 32.50 10.63
C LEU A 199 -17.12 33.73 10.04
N LYS A 200 -18.44 33.63 9.83
CA LYS A 200 -19.28 34.75 9.38
C LYS A 200 -19.30 35.88 10.41
N SER A 201 -19.57 35.55 11.68
CA SER A 201 -19.67 36.52 12.78
C SER A 201 -18.36 37.28 13.06
N PHE A 202 -17.22 36.58 12.96
CA PHE A 202 -15.88 37.14 13.16
C PHE A 202 -15.29 37.76 11.88
N LYS A 203 -16.03 37.76 10.77
CA LYS A 203 -15.59 38.28 9.45
C LYS A 203 -14.27 37.65 8.99
N ILE A 204 -14.07 36.37 9.28
CA ILE A 204 -12.87 35.62 8.88
C ILE A 204 -13.05 35.18 7.42
N LEU A 205 -12.08 35.50 6.59
CA LEU A 205 -12.11 35.16 5.17
C LEU A 205 -11.69 33.71 4.96
N ILE A 206 -12.52 32.98 4.21
CA ILE A 206 -12.17 31.64 3.72
C ILE A 206 -11.06 31.77 2.68
N TYR A 207 -10.09 30.89 2.76
CA TYR A 207 -8.99 30.79 1.80
C TYR A 207 -9.50 30.26 0.46
N ASN A 208 -9.13 30.95 -0.62
CA ASN A 208 -9.39 30.55 -1.98
C ASN A 208 -8.08 30.05 -2.62
N GLU A 209 -8.08 28.79 -3.06
CA GLU A 209 -6.89 28.14 -3.61
C GLU A 209 -6.49 28.68 -4.99
N ASP A 210 -7.44 29.18 -5.78
CA ASP A 210 -7.18 29.78 -7.10
C ASP A 210 -6.52 31.15 -6.97
N SER A 211 -6.97 31.98 -6.01
CA SER A 211 -6.44 33.34 -5.82
C SER A 211 -5.31 33.42 -4.80
N GLY A 212 -5.12 32.39 -3.97
CA GLY A 212 -4.18 32.39 -2.85
C GLY A 212 -4.54 33.35 -1.73
N TYR A 213 -5.79 33.83 -1.68
CA TYR A 213 -6.23 34.87 -0.74
C TYR A 213 -7.24 34.33 0.28
N GLY A 214 -7.13 34.82 1.52
CA GLY A 214 -7.97 34.45 2.66
C GLY A 214 -7.15 33.86 3.80
N LEU A 215 -7.82 33.49 4.90
CA LEU A 215 -7.16 33.01 6.12
C LEU A 215 -7.51 31.57 6.44
N PHE A 216 -8.80 31.24 6.46
CA PHE A 216 -9.29 29.96 6.97
C PHE A 216 -9.41 28.92 5.85
N ARG A 217 -8.67 27.81 5.95
CA ARG A 217 -8.65 26.77 4.89
C ARG A 217 -9.60 25.63 5.21
N HIS A 218 -9.35 24.94 6.31
CA HIS A 218 -10.00 23.68 6.65
C HIS A 218 -10.20 23.56 8.16
N VAL A 219 -11.08 22.65 8.55
CA VAL A 219 -11.14 22.11 9.90
C VAL A 219 -10.81 20.63 9.82
N LEU A 220 -9.99 20.16 10.75
CA LEU A 220 -9.83 18.74 11.06
C LEU A 220 -10.28 18.52 12.50
N ILE A 221 -11.24 17.62 12.70
CA ILE A 221 -11.71 17.20 14.02
C ILE A 221 -11.26 15.77 14.25
N ARG A 222 -10.72 15.49 15.44
CA ARG A 222 -10.52 14.13 15.94
C ARG A 222 -11.31 13.93 17.21
N THR A 223 -11.96 12.78 17.34
CA THR A 223 -12.67 12.36 18.54
C THR A 223 -12.05 11.08 19.09
N GLY A 224 -11.84 11.02 20.40
CA GLY A 224 -11.57 9.77 21.10
C GLY A 224 -12.86 8.99 21.24
N TYR A 225 -12.88 7.74 20.79
CA TYR A 225 -14.07 6.90 20.82
C TYR A 225 -14.40 6.43 22.24
N HIS A 226 -13.39 5.97 23.00
CA HIS A 226 -13.58 5.53 24.38
C HIS A 226 -13.43 6.69 25.36
N SER A 227 -12.46 7.58 25.14
CA SER A 227 -12.22 8.71 26.05
C SER A 227 -13.26 9.83 25.93
N GLY A 228 -13.89 9.96 24.77
CA GLY A 228 -14.77 11.08 24.44
C GLY A 228 -14.06 12.41 24.20
N GLU A 229 -12.72 12.47 24.30
CA GLU A 229 -11.95 13.69 24.10
C GLU A 229 -12.08 14.21 22.66
N ILE A 230 -12.13 15.54 22.46
CA ILE A 230 -12.29 16.14 21.14
C ILE A 230 -11.17 17.14 20.86
N MET A 231 -10.46 16.92 19.76
CA MET A 231 -9.46 17.82 19.21
C MET A 231 -10.00 18.54 17.98
N VAL A 232 -10.03 19.87 18.03
CA VAL A 232 -10.33 20.71 16.87
C VAL A 232 -9.04 21.32 16.34
N VAL A 233 -8.74 21.08 15.07
CA VAL A 233 -7.58 21.65 14.38
C VAL A 233 -8.08 22.66 13.34
N LEU A 234 -7.83 23.94 13.62
CA LEU A 234 -8.14 25.05 12.72
C LEU A 234 -6.96 25.23 11.75
N VAL A 235 -7.17 24.95 10.47
CA VAL A 235 -6.13 25.08 9.45
C VAL A 235 -6.19 26.46 8.82
N MET A 236 -5.13 27.22 8.96
CA MET A 236 -5.01 28.61 8.52
C MET A 236 -3.90 28.77 7.49
N ALA A 237 -4.04 29.73 6.58
CA ALA A 237 -3.00 30.12 5.63
C ALA A 237 -1.89 30.99 6.26
N SER A 238 -2.13 31.56 7.45
CA SER A 238 -1.20 32.47 8.14
C SER A 238 -1.19 32.24 9.65
N PRO A 239 -0.05 32.41 10.34
CA PRO A 239 0.02 32.34 11.80
C PRO A 239 -0.74 33.47 12.51
N ILE A 240 -1.11 34.53 11.80
CA ILE A 240 -1.84 35.66 12.37
C ILE A 240 -3.34 35.34 12.31
N PHE A 241 -3.92 35.11 13.49
CA PHE A 241 -5.36 34.90 13.67
C PHE A 241 -5.98 36.05 14.49
N PRO A 242 -6.53 37.08 13.84
CA PRO A 242 -7.21 38.18 14.52
C PRO A 242 -8.38 37.67 15.37
N GLY A 243 -8.44 38.13 16.63
CA GLY A 243 -9.51 37.71 17.54
C GLY A 243 -9.43 36.26 18.01
N LYS A 244 -8.29 35.55 17.84
CA LYS A 244 -8.15 34.12 18.18
C LYS A 244 -8.72 33.76 19.56
N ASN A 245 -8.43 34.57 20.58
CA ASN A 245 -8.83 34.27 21.96
C ASN A 245 -10.36 34.34 22.11
N ASN A 246 -11.01 35.29 21.44
CA ASN A 246 -12.46 35.44 21.47
C ASN A 246 -13.13 34.35 20.63
N PHE A 247 -12.56 33.97 19.49
CA PHE A 247 -13.05 32.87 18.67
C PHE A 247 -13.00 31.55 19.45
N VAL A 248 -11.86 31.24 20.07
CA VAL A 248 -11.68 30.03 20.90
C VAL A 248 -12.64 30.02 22.08
N LYS A 249 -12.86 31.16 22.76
CA LYS A 249 -13.84 31.28 23.85
C LYS A 249 -15.27 31.04 23.35
N ALA A 250 -15.66 31.60 22.22
CA ALA A 250 -16.98 31.42 21.64
C ALA A 250 -17.24 29.96 21.25
N LEU A 251 -16.27 29.33 20.58
CA LEU A 251 -16.36 27.92 20.18
C LEU A 251 -16.51 27.00 21.40
N ARG A 252 -15.71 27.22 22.46
CA ARG A 252 -15.82 26.44 23.71
C ARG A 252 -17.10 26.69 24.49
N LYS A 253 -17.74 27.85 24.30
CA LYS A 253 -19.04 28.14 24.91
C LYS A 253 -20.17 27.34 24.24
N LEU A 254 -20.08 27.17 22.92
CA LEU A 254 -21.02 26.34 22.14
C LEU A 254 -20.77 24.84 22.37
N HIS A 255 -19.49 24.47 22.45
CA HIS A 255 -19.02 23.09 22.59
C HIS A 255 -18.08 22.92 23.79
N PRO A 256 -18.62 22.86 25.02
CA PRO A 256 -17.82 22.67 26.23
C PRO A 256 -17.07 21.33 26.27
N GLU A 257 -17.50 20.34 25.50
CA GLU A 257 -16.88 19.02 25.35
C GLU A 257 -15.52 19.03 24.62
N ILE A 258 -15.16 20.15 23.95
CA ILE A 258 -13.86 20.27 23.29
C ILE A 258 -12.75 20.30 24.34
N THR A 259 -11.82 19.36 24.27
CA THR A 259 -10.68 19.25 25.20
C THR A 259 -9.43 19.94 24.66
N THR A 260 -9.24 19.96 23.34
CA THR A 260 -8.04 20.52 22.70
C THR A 260 -8.39 21.32 21.45
N ILE A 261 -7.81 22.50 21.30
CA ILE A 261 -7.87 23.30 20.06
C ILE A 261 -6.45 23.62 19.60
N VAL A 262 -6.13 23.27 18.37
CA VAL A 262 -4.83 23.52 17.73
C VAL A 262 -5.04 24.38 16.50
N MET A 263 -4.17 25.36 16.29
CA MET A 263 -4.03 26.07 15.03
C MET A 263 -2.91 25.44 14.22
N ASN A 264 -3.21 24.98 13.02
CA ASN A 264 -2.21 24.46 12.07
C ASN A 264 -2.05 25.45 10.91
N ILE A 265 -0.81 25.70 10.48
CA ILE A 265 -0.51 26.66 9.42
C ILE A 265 -0.12 25.92 8.15
N ASN A 266 -0.92 26.11 7.10
CA ASN A 266 -0.68 25.61 5.76
C ASN A 266 -0.70 26.76 4.75
N ASP A 267 0.48 27.33 4.53
CA ASP A 267 0.78 28.42 3.60
C ASP A 267 1.24 27.92 2.21
N LYS A 268 1.15 26.60 1.96
CA LYS A 268 1.60 25.98 0.72
C LYS A 268 0.44 25.83 -0.28
N ASN A 269 0.78 25.83 -1.57
CA ASN A 269 -0.11 25.38 -2.62
C ASN A 269 0.07 23.87 -2.80
N THR A 270 -0.72 23.09 -2.07
CA THR A 270 -0.63 21.63 -2.00
C THR A 270 -1.98 21.04 -1.67
N SER A 271 -2.21 19.79 -2.07
CA SER A 271 -3.38 19.00 -1.69
C SER A 271 -3.35 18.50 -0.25
N MET A 272 -2.20 18.61 0.44
CA MET A 272 -2.13 18.26 1.86
C MET A 272 -2.96 19.25 2.69
N ILE A 273 -3.82 18.73 3.56
CA ILE A 273 -4.68 19.53 4.43
C ILE A 273 -3.85 20.26 5.50
N LEU A 274 -2.98 19.52 6.20
CA LEU A 274 -2.17 20.05 7.29
C LEU A 274 -0.81 20.52 6.76
N GLY A 275 -0.37 21.68 7.23
CA GLY A 275 0.98 22.19 7.01
C GLY A 275 1.93 21.88 8.17
N ASP A 276 3.13 22.44 8.11
CA ASP A 276 4.24 22.00 8.96
C ASP A 276 4.20 22.56 10.38
N ARG A 277 3.63 23.75 10.55
CA ARG A 277 3.65 24.47 11.82
C ARG A 277 2.32 24.33 12.56
N GLN A 278 2.38 24.21 13.87
CA GLN A 278 1.19 24.14 14.73
C GLN A 278 1.40 24.88 16.04
N THR A 279 0.31 25.41 16.60
CA THR A 279 0.29 26.09 17.89
C THR A 279 -0.96 25.70 18.66
N THR A 280 -0.79 25.21 19.88
CA THR A 280 -1.92 24.89 20.76
C THR A 280 -2.59 26.18 21.20
N LEU A 281 -3.89 26.32 20.94
CA LEU A 281 -4.70 27.44 21.37
C LEU A 281 -5.43 27.14 22.69
N TYR A 282 -5.73 25.87 22.94
CA TYR A 282 -6.39 25.39 24.16
C TYR A 282 -6.08 23.89 24.38
N GLY A 283 -5.99 23.47 25.64
CA GLY A 283 -5.76 22.06 26.01
C GLY A 283 -4.31 21.62 25.87
N LYS A 284 -4.11 20.30 25.72
CA LYS A 284 -2.78 19.66 25.72
C LYS A 284 -2.06 19.73 24.36
N GLY A 285 -2.79 20.04 23.28
CA GLY A 285 -2.28 19.99 21.91
C GLY A 285 -2.34 18.60 21.26
N TYR A 286 -2.87 17.62 21.99
CA TYR A 286 -3.18 16.27 21.57
C TYR A 286 -4.43 15.78 22.32
N ILE A 287 -4.98 14.65 21.92
CA ILE A 287 -5.99 13.91 22.70
C ILE A 287 -5.45 12.51 23.04
N GLU A 288 -6.08 11.87 24.02
CA GLU A 288 -5.79 10.49 24.39
C GLU A 288 -7.03 9.63 24.12
N ASP A 289 -6.82 8.40 23.63
CA ASP A 289 -7.89 7.42 23.48
C ASP A 289 -7.37 6.00 23.77
N THR A 290 -8.26 5.04 23.95
CA THR A 290 -7.91 3.63 24.18
C THR A 290 -8.12 2.80 22.93
N LEU A 291 -7.24 1.85 22.66
CA LEU A 291 -7.36 0.89 21.57
C LEU A 291 -6.72 -0.43 22.00
N CYS A 292 -7.47 -1.53 21.93
CA CYS A 292 -6.99 -2.87 22.35
C CYS A 292 -6.40 -2.85 23.78
N GLY A 293 -7.01 -2.11 24.70
CA GLY A 293 -6.56 -2.00 26.09
C GLY A 293 -5.32 -1.10 26.32
N LYS A 294 -4.74 -0.51 25.26
CA LYS A 294 -3.63 0.45 25.36
C LYS A 294 -4.13 1.88 25.17
N LYS A 295 -3.54 2.83 25.90
CA LYS A 295 -3.82 4.26 25.74
C LYS A 295 -2.86 4.89 24.73
N PHE A 296 -3.39 5.66 23.78
CA PHE A 296 -2.61 6.33 22.76
C PHE A 296 -2.84 7.82 22.80
N ARG A 297 -1.74 8.56 22.84
CA ARG A 297 -1.71 9.99 22.53
C ARG A 297 -1.79 10.17 21.01
N ILE A 298 -2.74 11.00 20.59
CA ILE A 298 -3.08 11.28 19.21
C ILE A 298 -2.84 12.77 18.94
N SER A 299 -1.78 13.07 18.19
CA SER A 299 -1.42 14.41 17.75
C SER A 299 -2.16 14.81 16.46
N PRO A 300 -2.27 16.10 16.10
CA PRO A 300 -2.98 16.56 14.89
C PRO A 300 -2.56 15.86 13.58
N LYS A 301 -1.26 15.57 13.44
CA LYS A 301 -0.67 14.95 12.25
C LYS A 301 -0.46 13.45 12.34
N SER A 302 -0.59 12.84 13.53
CA SER A 302 -0.30 11.42 13.68
C SER A 302 -1.26 10.59 12.84
N PHE A 303 -0.79 9.51 12.23
CA PHE A 303 -1.70 8.53 11.67
C PHE A 303 -2.36 7.76 12.81
N TYR A 304 -3.67 7.67 12.77
CA TYR A 304 -4.50 6.87 13.67
C TYR A 304 -5.69 6.39 12.88
N GLN A 305 -6.08 5.14 13.12
CA GLN A 305 -7.14 4.50 12.37
C GLN A 305 -8.48 5.20 12.62
N VAL A 306 -9.25 5.38 11.53
CA VAL A 306 -10.44 6.24 11.58
C VAL A 306 -11.68 5.53 12.11
N ASN A 307 -11.69 4.19 12.12
CA ASN A 307 -12.79 3.37 12.63
C ASN A 307 -12.30 2.53 13.82
N PRO A 308 -12.35 3.06 15.05
CA PRO A 308 -11.75 2.41 16.21
C PRO A 308 -12.37 1.04 16.51
N VAL A 309 -13.69 0.88 16.29
CA VAL A 309 -14.41 -0.39 16.52
C VAL A 309 -13.85 -1.51 15.64
N GLN A 310 -13.67 -1.25 14.34
CA GLN A 310 -13.12 -2.24 13.43
C GLN A 310 -11.59 -2.38 13.56
N THR A 311 -10.91 -1.31 13.99
CA THR A 311 -9.46 -1.36 14.26
C THR A 311 -9.14 -2.38 15.35
N GLU A 312 -9.92 -2.41 16.44
CA GLU A 312 -9.68 -3.37 17.52
C GLU A 312 -9.80 -4.81 17.02
N ILE A 313 -10.80 -5.08 16.16
CA ILE A 313 -10.99 -6.39 15.54
C ILE A 313 -9.80 -6.73 14.62
N LEU A 314 -9.40 -5.80 13.75
CA LEU A 314 -8.30 -5.99 12.81
C LEU A 314 -6.99 -6.28 13.53
N TYR A 315 -6.63 -5.45 14.51
CA TYR A 315 -5.38 -5.59 15.25
C TYR A 315 -5.40 -6.84 16.14
N GLN A 316 -6.52 -7.15 16.79
CA GLN A 316 -6.63 -8.40 17.52
C GLN A 316 -6.44 -9.61 16.60
N LYS A 317 -7.01 -9.59 15.39
CA LYS A 317 -6.78 -10.65 14.39
C LYS A 317 -5.31 -10.74 13.96
N ALA A 318 -4.63 -9.62 13.79
CA ALA A 318 -3.20 -9.60 13.49
C ALA A 318 -2.38 -10.23 14.62
N ILE A 319 -2.66 -9.90 15.89
CA ILE A 319 -2.00 -10.50 17.06
C ILE A 319 -2.30 -12.01 17.15
N ASP A 320 -3.57 -12.41 16.95
CA ASP A 320 -3.98 -13.81 16.95
C ASP A 320 -3.22 -14.61 15.86
N PHE A 321 -3.04 -14.01 14.67
CA PHE A 321 -2.34 -14.62 13.54
C PHE A 321 -0.84 -14.77 13.81
N ALA A 322 -0.21 -13.80 14.47
CA ALA A 322 1.19 -13.92 14.86
C ALA A 322 1.43 -15.10 15.82
N PHE A 323 0.43 -15.45 16.64
CA PHE A 323 0.46 -16.54 17.61
C PHE A 323 1.70 -16.44 18.51
N LEU A 324 1.78 -15.29 19.19
CA LEU A 324 2.84 -14.94 20.12
C LEU A 324 2.65 -15.68 21.46
N ARG A 325 3.72 -16.25 22.00
CA ARG A 325 3.73 -17.05 23.24
C ARG A 325 4.57 -16.43 24.36
N GLY A 326 5.15 -15.26 24.13
CA GLY A 326 5.97 -14.52 25.09
C GLY A 326 7.48 -14.69 24.91
N ASN A 327 7.92 -15.54 23.98
CA ASN A 327 9.33 -15.81 23.73
C ASN A 327 9.85 -15.20 22.42
N GLU A 328 8.94 -14.73 21.56
CA GLU A 328 9.24 -14.21 20.23
C GLU A 328 9.84 -12.81 20.26
N VAL A 329 10.79 -12.57 19.36
CA VAL A 329 11.22 -11.21 18.99
C VAL A 329 10.39 -10.77 17.79
N VAL A 330 9.67 -9.66 17.97
CA VAL A 330 8.77 -9.09 16.97
C VAL A 330 9.38 -7.84 16.35
N LEU A 331 9.32 -7.71 15.04
CA LEU A 331 9.60 -6.46 14.33
C LEU A 331 8.29 -5.87 13.81
N ASP A 332 8.04 -4.61 14.15
CA ASP A 332 6.88 -3.83 13.73
C ASP A 332 7.35 -2.77 12.72
N ALA A 333 7.15 -3.05 11.43
CA ALA A 333 7.52 -2.18 10.33
C ALA A 333 6.40 -1.19 10.02
N TYR A 334 6.76 0.06 9.70
CA TYR A 334 5.81 1.15 9.49
C TYR A 334 4.99 1.43 10.77
N CYS A 335 5.65 1.39 11.92
CA CYS A 335 4.95 1.32 13.20
C CYS A 335 4.12 2.59 13.53
N GLY A 336 4.33 3.71 12.83
CA GLY A 336 3.63 4.96 13.08
C GLY A 336 3.81 5.42 14.53
N ILE A 337 2.70 5.56 15.26
CA ILE A 337 2.71 5.91 16.70
C ILE A 337 2.83 4.68 17.62
N GLY A 338 3.21 3.52 17.06
CA GLY A 338 3.44 2.27 17.77
C GLY A 338 2.17 1.51 18.12
N THR A 339 1.08 1.62 17.36
CA THR A 339 -0.19 0.95 17.69
C THR A 339 -0.04 -0.56 17.78
N ILE A 340 0.38 -1.20 16.68
CA ILE A 340 0.52 -2.66 16.60
C ILE A 340 1.61 -3.15 17.55
N GLY A 341 2.81 -2.56 17.50
CA GLY A 341 3.93 -2.96 18.35
C GLY A 341 3.66 -2.85 19.86
N LEU A 342 2.93 -1.83 20.31
CA LEU A 342 2.57 -1.71 21.73
C LEU A 342 1.51 -2.72 22.15
N ILE A 343 0.58 -3.09 21.27
CA ILE A 343 -0.37 -4.18 21.55
C ILE A 343 0.36 -5.52 21.58
N ALA A 344 1.25 -5.79 20.61
CA ALA A 344 2.06 -7.00 20.55
C ALA A 344 3.01 -7.15 21.75
N SER A 345 3.40 -6.04 22.39
CA SER A 345 4.34 -6.04 23.51
C SER A 345 3.86 -6.83 24.74
N ASP A 346 2.54 -7.01 24.92
CA ASP A 346 1.98 -7.81 26.00
C ASP A 346 2.20 -9.32 25.82
N TYR A 347 2.48 -9.75 24.58
CA TYR A 347 2.56 -11.15 24.19
C TYR A 347 3.94 -11.55 23.65
N ALA A 348 4.87 -10.60 23.52
CA ALA A 348 6.19 -10.82 22.93
C ALA A 348 7.31 -10.64 23.97
N LYS A 349 8.45 -11.32 23.75
CA LYS A 349 9.65 -11.11 24.57
C LYS A 349 10.18 -9.69 24.38
N GLN A 350 10.24 -9.26 23.12
CA GLN A 350 10.74 -7.95 22.73
C GLN A 350 10.07 -7.50 21.43
N VAL A 351 9.79 -6.21 21.32
CA VAL A 351 9.29 -5.58 20.11
C VAL A 351 10.29 -4.54 19.60
N ILE A 352 10.60 -4.60 18.31
CA ILE A 352 11.46 -3.67 17.59
C ILE A 352 10.59 -2.92 16.59
N SER A 353 10.30 -1.65 16.85
CA SER A 353 9.40 -0.84 16.04
C SER A 353 10.19 0.17 15.21
N VAL A 354 9.95 0.21 13.90
CA VAL A 354 10.71 1.04 12.95
C VAL A 354 9.77 1.94 12.15
N GLU A 355 10.06 3.24 12.16
CA GLU A 355 9.26 4.27 11.48
C GLU A 355 10.13 5.39 10.93
N LEU A 356 9.85 5.81 9.69
CA LEU A 356 10.61 6.84 8.98
C LEU A 356 10.28 8.25 9.50
N ASN A 357 9.04 8.48 9.92
CA ASN A 357 8.56 9.76 10.44
C ASN A 357 9.01 9.99 11.89
N LYS A 358 9.88 10.99 12.07
CA LYS A 358 10.42 11.36 13.38
C LYS A 358 9.38 11.80 14.41
N ASP A 359 8.31 12.47 13.98
CA ASP A 359 7.25 12.90 14.89
C ASP A 359 6.40 11.72 15.36
N ALA A 360 6.14 10.76 14.46
CA ALA A 360 5.45 9.52 14.82
C ALA A 360 6.26 8.68 15.82
N VAL A 361 7.59 8.57 15.63
CA VAL A 361 8.49 7.91 16.61
C VAL A 361 8.45 8.58 17.98
N ARG A 362 8.43 9.91 18.05
CA ARG A 362 8.32 10.65 19.32
C ARG A 362 7.00 10.36 20.03
N ASP A 363 5.90 10.33 19.28
CA ASP A 363 4.59 9.97 19.80
C ASP A 363 4.58 8.50 20.26
N ALA A 364 5.20 7.58 19.51
CA ALA A 364 5.31 6.16 19.88
C ALA A 364 6.08 5.92 21.18
N ILE A 365 7.21 6.61 21.38
CA ILE A 365 7.97 6.58 22.64
C ILE A 365 7.12 7.12 23.80
N SER A 366 6.34 8.17 23.55
CA SER A 366 5.44 8.75 24.56
C SER A 366 4.32 7.77 24.91
N ASN A 367 3.76 7.06 23.93
CA ASN A 367 2.76 6.03 24.11
C ASN A 367 3.29 4.81 24.87
N ALA A 368 4.53 4.39 24.59
CA ALA A 368 5.17 3.32 25.34
C ALA A 368 5.30 3.66 26.83
N LYS A 369 5.73 4.90 27.13
CA LYS A 369 5.80 5.41 28.51
C LYS A 369 4.42 5.50 29.17
N LEU A 370 3.41 5.98 28.43
CA LEU A 370 2.03 6.09 28.91
C LEU A 370 1.44 4.73 29.33
N ASN A 371 1.82 3.66 28.62
CA ASN A 371 1.37 2.30 28.91
C ASN A 371 2.33 1.50 29.81
N GLY A 372 3.42 2.09 30.29
CA GLY A 372 4.42 1.39 31.10
C GLY A 372 5.14 0.25 30.37
N VAL A 373 5.15 0.26 29.03
CA VAL A 373 5.77 -0.78 28.19
C VAL A 373 7.28 -0.59 28.18
N LYS A 374 8.02 -1.64 28.56
CA LYS A 374 9.50 -1.61 28.71
C LYS A 374 10.26 -2.49 27.72
N ASN A 375 9.58 -3.44 27.08
CA ASN A 375 10.16 -4.41 26.14
C ASN A 375 10.05 -3.96 24.67
N THR A 376 9.75 -2.69 24.40
CA THR A 376 9.69 -2.15 23.04
C THR A 376 10.82 -1.14 22.80
N ARG A 377 11.49 -1.25 21.65
CA ARG A 377 12.50 -0.28 21.19
C ARG A 377 12.02 0.38 19.89
N PHE A 378 12.20 1.69 19.79
CA PHE A 378 11.80 2.48 18.62
C PHE A 378 13.01 3.01 17.87
N TYR A 379 12.98 2.89 16.55
CA TYR A 379 14.03 3.36 15.65
C TYR A 379 13.45 4.29 14.59
N ASN A 380 14.05 5.47 14.44
CA ASN A 380 13.73 6.37 13.34
C ASN A 380 14.58 6.01 12.12
N ASN A 381 14.08 5.13 11.26
CA ASN A 381 14.81 4.63 10.10
C ASN A 381 13.84 4.16 9.00
N ASP A 382 14.38 3.92 7.81
CA ASP A 382 13.70 3.15 6.79
C ASP A 382 13.65 1.67 7.20
N ALA A 383 12.44 1.09 7.21
CA ALA A 383 12.24 -0.27 7.72
C ALA A 383 12.93 -1.33 6.85
N GLY A 384 13.00 -1.15 5.53
CA GLY A 384 13.72 -2.05 4.62
C GLY A 384 15.22 -2.05 4.91
N LYS A 385 15.84 -0.85 4.93
CA LYS A 385 17.26 -0.70 5.27
C LYS A 385 17.60 -1.23 6.65
N PHE A 386 16.71 -1.01 7.63
CA PHE A 386 16.91 -1.52 8.98
C PHE A 386 16.92 -3.05 9.02
N MET A 387 15.97 -3.70 8.33
CA MET A 387 15.93 -5.17 8.22
C MET A 387 17.15 -5.74 7.50
N LEU A 388 17.66 -5.07 6.46
CA LEU A 388 18.92 -5.48 5.81
C LEU A 388 20.10 -5.45 6.77
N GLY A 389 20.26 -4.37 7.54
CA GLY A 389 21.33 -4.28 8.54
C GLY A 389 21.23 -5.35 9.62
N MET A 390 20.00 -5.70 10.05
CA MET A 390 19.78 -6.84 10.96
C MET A 390 20.18 -8.18 10.32
N ALA A 391 19.83 -8.39 9.05
CA ALA A 391 20.20 -9.60 8.32
C ALA A 391 21.73 -9.73 8.16
N GLU A 392 22.43 -8.62 7.87
CA GLU A 392 23.89 -8.57 7.73
C GLU A 392 24.64 -8.86 9.04
N THR A 393 24.06 -8.44 10.17
CA THR A 393 24.58 -8.72 11.52
C THR A 393 24.10 -10.06 12.09
N ASN A 394 23.36 -10.83 11.29
CA ASN A 394 22.76 -12.12 11.66
C ASN A 394 21.86 -12.05 12.91
N GLU A 395 21.26 -10.88 13.15
CA GLU A 395 20.18 -10.72 14.12
C GLU A 395 18.94 -11.49 13.64
N LYS A 396 18.19 -12.09 14.57
CA LYS A 396 17.03 -12.92 14.26
C LYS A 396 15.75 -12.29 14.82
N VAL A 397 14.72 -12.29 13.98
CA VAL A 397 13.35 -11.89 14.32
C VAL A 397 12.45 -13.08 14.04
N ASP A 398 11.51 -13.37 14.94
CA ASP A 398 10.59 -14.49 14.76
C ASP A 398 9.36 -14.09 13.94
N VAL A 399 8.86 -12.87 14.14
CA VAL A 399 7.64 -12.36 13.49
C VAL A 399 7.86 -10.93 13.00
N VAL A 400 7.48 -10.65 11.76
CA VAL A 400 7.39 -9.29 11.22
C VAL A 400 5.91 -8.90 11.06
N PHE A 401 5.48 -7.82 11.72
CA PHE A 401 4.26 -7.11 11.36
C PHE A 401 4.58 -6.04 10.32
N MET A 402 3.71 -5.89 9.33
CA MET A 402 3.80 -4.81 8.36
C MET A 402 2.41 -4.27 8.02
N ASP A 403 2.26 -2.95 8.10
CA ASP A 403 1.07 -2.19 7.69
C ASP A 403 1.49 -1.07 6.72
N PRO A 404 1.86 -1.42 5.47
CA PRO A 404 2.39 -0.45 4.52
C PRO A 404 1.31 0.54 4.02
N PRO A 405 1.72 1.67 3.43
CA PRO A 405 0.79 2.59 2.79
C PRO A 405 0.03 1.95 1.62
N ARG A 406 -0.99 2.65 1.09
CA ARG A 406 -1.84 2.18 -0.03
C ARG A 406 -1.10 1.72 -1.30
N ALA A 407 0.14 2.14 -1.50
CA ALA A 407 1.00 1.72 -2.61
C ALA A 407 1.57 0.29 -2.43
N GLY A 408 1.35 -0.32 -1.26
CA GLY A 408 2.00 -1.55 -0.83
C GLY A 408 3.46 -1.32 -0.43
N SER A 409 4.20 -2.42 -0.30
CA SER A 409 5.65 -2.37 -0.09
C SER A 409 6.40 -2.33 -1.42
N ASP A 410 7.54 -1.65 -1.45
CA ASP A 410 8.43 -1.72 -2.61
C ASP A 410 9.25 -3.03 -2.62
N GLU A 411 9.86 -3.33 -3.76
CA GLU A 411 10.67 -4.55 -3.92
C GLU A 411 11.83 -4.61 -2.92
N ASN A 412 12.44 -3.45 -2.63
CA ASN A 412 13.54 -3.36 -1.70
C ASN A 412 13.12 -3.82 -0.31
N PHE A 413 11.97 -3.36 0.19
CA PHE A 413 11.41 -3.77 1.45
C PHE A 413 11.08 -5.27 1.46
N LEU A 414 10.37 -5.77 0.45
CA LEU A 414 10.00 -7.20 0.38
C LEU A 414 11.25 -8.10 0.32
N SER A 415 12.27 -7.72 -0.46
CA SER A 415 13.54 -8.43 -0.51
C SER A 415 14.26 -8.44 0.85
N SER A 416 14.08 -7.37 1.64
CA SER A 416 14.64 -7.26 2.99
C SER A 416 13.93 -8.21 3.97
N VAL A 417 12.61 -8.36 3.85
CA VAL A 417 11.84 -9.36 4.62
C VAL A 417 12.30 -10.77 4.27
N VAL A 418 12.48 -11.08 2.98
CA VAL A 418 12.96 -12.39 2.52
C VAL A 418 14.36 -12.68 3.07
N LYS A 419 15.28 -11.71 3.02
CA LYS A 419 16.65 -11.86 3.55
C LYS A 419 16.69 -12.01 5.07
N LEU A 420 15.87 -11.25 5.80
CA LEU A 420 15.76 -11.37 7.25
C LEU A 420 15.20 -12.74 7.66
N ALA A 421 14.37 -13.33 6.78
CA ALA A 421 13.81 -14.67 6.92
C ALA A 421 13.10 -14.92 8.28
N PRO A 422 12.18 -14.04 8.73
CA PRO A 422 11.35 -14.34 9.88
C PRO A 422 10.50 -15.59 9.65
N LYS A 423 10.21 -16.32 10.73
CA LYS A 423 9.35 -17.52 10.66
C LYS A 423 7.95 -17.18 10.19
N LYS A 424 7.45 -15.99 10.55
CA LYS A 424 6.13 -15.50 10.19
C LYS A 424 6.15 -14.04 9.77
N VAL A 425 5.25 -13.71 8.85
CA VAL A 425 4.93 -12.33 8.48
C VAL A 425 3.43 -12.12 8.64
N VAL A 426 3.04 -11.10 9.38
CA VAL A 426 1.65 -10.64 9.48
C VAL A 426 1.52 -9.35 8.69
N TYR A 427 0.90 -9.46 7.51
CA TYR A 427 0.69 -8.34 6.60
C TYR A 427 -0.72 -7.80 6.80
N ILE A 428 -0.84 -6.55 7.21
CA ILE A 428 -2.09 -5.77 7.25
C ILE A 428 -2.11 -4.86 6.02
N SER A 429 -3.14 -4.94 5.19
CA SER A 429 -3.23 -4.14 3.96
C SER A 429 -4.59 -3.49 3.82
N CYS A 430 -4.59 -2.20 3.42
CA CYS A 430 -5.78 -1.46 3.03
C CYS A 430 -6.08 -1.49 1.51
N ASN A 431 -5.25 -2.20 0.72
CA ASN A 431 -5.40 -2.32 -0.72
C ASN A 431 -5.18 -3.76 -1.20
N PRO A 432 -6.25 -4.48 -1.58
CA PRO A 432 -6.17 -5.87 -2.05
C PRO A 432 -5.31 -6.06 -3.31
N HIS A 433 -5.24 -5.06 -4.20
CA HIS A 433 -4.50 -5.20 -5.46
C HIS A 433 -2.99 -5.17 -5.23
N THR A 434 -2.50 -4.24 -4.41
CA THR A 434 -1.08 -4.21 -4.05
C THR A 434 -0.71 -5.36 -3.12
N LEU A 435 -1.66 -5.81 -2.28
CA LEU A 435 -1.48 -7.03 -1.49
C LEU A 435 -1.25 -8.25 -2.39
N ALA A 436 -2.08 -8.47 -3.43
CA ALA A 436 -1.90 -9.59 -4.36
C ALA A 436 -0.50 -9.59 -5.00
N ARG A 437 -0.05 -8.43 -5.50
CA ARG A 437 1.31 -8.24 -6.04
C ARG A 437 2.39 -8.63 -5.01
N ASP A 438 2.26 -8.16 -3.78
CA ASP A 438 3.26 -8.39 -2.74
C ASP A 438 3.26 -9.86 -2.27
N LEU A 439 2.07 -10.51 -2.23
CA LEU A 439 1.94 -11.94 -1.94
C LEU A 439 2.55 -12.80 -3.05
N GLU A 440 2.40 -12.43 -4.33
CA GLU A 440 3.08 -13.10 -5.44
C GLU A 440 4.60 -13.11 -5.24
N TYR A 441 5.18 -11.95 -4.88
CA TYR A 441 6.61 -11.86 -4.59
C TYR A 441 7.03 -12.71 -3.39
N LEU A 442 6.33 -12.60 -2.26
CA LEU A 442 6.68 -13.34 -1.03
C LEU A 442 6.54 -14.85 -1.22
N THR A 443 5.48 -15.30 -1.89
CA THR A 443 5.26 -16.73 -2.15
C THR A 443 6.26 -17.31 -3.14
N PHE A 444 6.66 -16.54 -4.16
CA PHE A 444 7.76 -16.92 -5.04
C PHE A 444 9.09 -17.09 -4.29
N ASN A 445 9.30 -16.30 -3.22
CA ASN A 445 10.52 -16.27 -2.43
C ASN A 445 10.46 -17.11 -1.13
N GLY A 446 9.64 -18.18 -1.12
CA GLY A 446 9.71 -19.20 -0.06
C GLY A 446 8.82 -18.95 1.14
N TYR A 447 7.81 -18.08 1.04
CA TYR A 447 6.72 -18.01 2.01
C TYR A 447 5.47 -18.73 1.49
N GLU A 448 4.60 -19.15 2.40
CA GLU A 448 3.24 -19.59 2.07
C GLU A 448 2.21 -18.79 2.85
N VAL A 449 1.06 -18.54 2.23
CA VAL A 449 -0.07 -17.89 2.90
C VAL A 449 -0.85 -18.94 3.68
N GLU A 450 -0.84 -18.84 5.00
CA GLU A 450 -1.59 -19.76 5.86
C GLU A 450 -3.06 -19.36 5.99
N LYS A 451 -3.31 -18.07 6.22
CA LYS A 451 -4.66 -17.54 6.53
C LYS A 451 -4.81 -16.10 6.05
N MET A 452 -6.02 -15.76 5.61
CA MET A 452 -6.40 -14.39 5.26
C MET A 452 -7.75 -14.05 5.87
N GLN A 453 -7.86 -12.84 6.44
CA GLN A 453 -9.08 -12.32 7.04
C GLN A 453 -9.36 -10.92 6.50
N GLY A 454 -10.49 -10.76 5.79
CA GLY A 454 -11.00 -9.43 5.45
C GLY A 454 -11.74 -8.80 6.64
N VAL A 455 -11.61 -7.49 6.81
CA VAL A 455 -12.30 -6.70 7.83
C VAL A 455 -12.90 -5.47 7.16
N ASP A 456 -14.19 -5.24 7.37
CA ASP A 456 -14.88 -4.07 6.84
C ASP A 456 -14.59 -2.82 7.67
N MET A 457 -13.38 -2.29 7.50
CA MET A 457 -12.93 -1.09 8.18
C MET A 457 -13.70 0.18 7.74
N PHE A 458 -14.29 0.16 6.54
CA PHE A 458 -14.94 1.32 5.93
C PHE A 458 -16.31 0.96 5.33
N PRO A 459 -17.35 0.75 6.17
CA PRO A 459 -18.72 0.57 5.71
C PRO A 459 -19.18 1.68 4.75
N TYR A 460 -20.02 1.32 3.78
CA TYR A 460 -20.51 2.17 2.67
C TYR A 460 -19.47 2.60 1.63
N THR A 461 -18.22 2.14 1.74
CA THR A 461 -17.16 2.38 0.74
C THR A 461 -16.73 1.08 0.06
N SER A 462 -16.01 1.18 -1.06
CA SER A 462 -15.38 0.03 -1.73
C SER A 462 -14.12 -0.49 -1.03
N HIS A 463 -13.61 0.22 -0.03
CA HIS A 463 -12.38 -0.17 0.68
C HIS A 463 -12.63 -1.33 1.64
N VAL A 464 -11.62 -2.21 1.75
CA VAL A 464 -11.58 -3.33 2.68
C VAL A 464 -10.15 -3.46 3.19
N GLU A 465 -10.00 -3.76 4.48
CA GLU A 465 -8.70 -4.10 5.05
C GLU A 465 -8.56 -5.61 5.18
N THR A 466 -7.35 -6.12 4.99
CA THR A 466 -7.07 -7.55 5.01
C THR A 466 -5.86 -7.83 5.88
N VAL A 467 -5.97 -8.82 6.76
CA VAL A 467 -4.84 -9.38 7.52
C VAL A 467 -4.44 -10.71 6.89
N VAL A 468 -3.17 -10.87 6.58
CA VAL A 468 -2.60 -12.09 6.00
C VAL A 468 -1.50 -12.63 6.91
N LEU A 469 -1.59 -13.91 7.24
CA LEU A 469 -0.50 -14.65 7.87
C LEU A 469 0.28 -15.39 6.79
N LEU A 470 1.56 -15.10 6.70
CA LEU A 470 2.52 -15.89 5.94
C LEU A 470 3.47 -16.61 6.88
N SER A 471 3.89 -17.80 6.49
CA SER A 471 4.96 -18.54 7.15
C SER A 471 6.05 -18.92 6.17
N GLN A 472 7.27 -18.99 6.68
CA GLN A 472 8.41 -19.43 5.87
C GLN A 472 8.30 -20.93 5.61
N LEU A 473 8.42 -21.33 4.34
CA LEU A 473 8.51 -22.74 3.96
C LEU A 473 9.77 -23.35 4.58
N LYS A 474 9.62 -24.48 5.27
CA LYS A 474 10.76 -25.24 5.78
C LYS A 474 11.55 -25.82 4.60
N ALA A 475 12.88 -25.70 4.65
CA ALA A 475 13.81 -26.15 3.62
C ALA A 475 13.78 -27.67 3.32
N ASP A 476 13.01 -28.47 4.06
CA ASP A 476 12.79 -29.91 3.78
C ASP A 476 11.87 -30.15 2.58
N HIS A 477 11.20 -29.10 2.08
CA HIS A 477 10.53 -29.14 0.79
C HIS A 477 11.53 -28.84 -0.33
N HIS A 478 12.38 -29.83 -0.63
CA HIS A 478 13.00 -29.87 -1.96
C HIS A 478 11.87 -29.99 -2.98
N ILE A 479 11.61 -28.91 -3.72
CA ILE A 479 10.91 -29.02 -4.99
C ILE A 479 11.94 -29.68 -5.92
N GLU A 480 11.82 -30.99 -6.12
CA GLU A 480 12.43 -31.64 -7.27
C GLU A 480 11.84 -30.98 -8.52
N VAL A 481 12.60 -30.02 -9.06
CA VAL A 481 12.31 -29.48 -10.36
C VAL A 481 12.93 -30.42 -11.38
N ASP A 482 12.10 -31.29 -11.96
CA ASP A 482 12.44 -31.92 -13.23
C ASP A 482 12.49 -30.80 -14.29
N LEU A 483 13.69 -30.31 -14.58
CA LEU A 483 13.95 -29.53 -15.77
C LEU A 483 14.02 -30.51 -16.94
N ASN A 484 12.90 -30.72 -17.64
CA ASN A 484 12.96 -31.27 -19.00
C ASN A 484 13.73 -30.26 -19.87
N LEU A 485 15.01 -30.56 -20.12
CA LEU A 485 15.94 -29.77 -20.93
C LEU A 485 15.66 -29.86 -22.45
N ASP A 486 14.49 -30.38 -22.83
CA ASP A 486 14.11 -30.59 -24.23
C ASP A 486 13.87 -29.29 -25.02
N GLU A 487 13.90 -28.12 -24.39
CA GLU A 487 13.73 -26.81 -25.05
C GLU A 487 15.01 -25.98 -25.21
N LEU A 488 16.20 -26.50 -24.88
CA LEU A 488 17.45 -25.71 -24.91
C LEU A 488 18.55 -26.20 -25.86
N ASP A 489 18.36 -27.29 -26.61
CA ASP A 489 19.32 -27.76 -27.62
C ASP A 489 18.81 -27.52 -29.06
N ALA A 490 18.60 -26.25 -29.41
CA ALA A 490 18.39 -25.81 -30.79
C ALA A 490 19.60 -25.00 -31.28
N THR A 491 20.80 -25.57 -31.21
CA THR A 491 21.99 -24.99 -31.87
C THR A 491 22.86 -26.07 -32.50
N SER A 492 22.45 -26.58 -33.66
CA SER A 492 23.31 -26.80 -34.84
C SER A 492 22.52 -27.59 -35.88
N ALA A 493 22.42 -27.04 -37.09
CA ALA A 493 21.76 -27.66 -38.23
C ALA A 493 22.48 -28.97 -38.63
N GLU A 494 21.83 -30.09 -38.36
CA GLU A 494 21.78 -31.36 -39.12
C GLU A 494 20.89 -32.29 -38.31
N THR A 495 19.80 -32.79 -38.92
CA THR A 495 18.83 -33.72 -38.31
C THR A 495 19.52 -34.95 -37.73
N LYS A 496 19.84 -34.92 -36.44
CA LYS A 496 20.42 -36.02 -35.66
C LYS A 496 19.47 -36.38 -34.54
N ALA A 497 19.24 -37.67 -34.34
CA ALA A 497 18.31 -38.16 -33.34
C ALA A 497 18.70 -37.71 -31.92
N THR A 498 17.70 -37.22 -31.20
CA THR A 498 17.79 -36.84 -29.80
C THR A 498 18.11 -38.07 -28.94
N TYR A 499 18.59 -37.82 -27.72
CA TYR A 499 18.86 -38.90 -26.77
C TYR A 499 17.61 -39.74 -26.48
N ASN A 500 16.43 -39.12 -26.40
CA ASN A 500 15.17 -39.81 -26.17
C ASN A 500 14.79 -40.71 -27.36
N GLU A 501 15.00 -40.28 -28.59
CA GLU A 501 14.73 -41.11 -29.78
C GLU A 501 15.61 -42.35 -29.83
N ILE A 502 16.90 -42.22 -29.47
CA ILE A 502 17.81 -43.36 -29.35
C ILE A 502 17.36 -44.31 -28.23
N GLN A 503 16.94 -43.80 -27.07
CA GLN A 503 16.44 -44.63 -25.98
C GLN A 503 15.18 -45.41 -26.38
N GLN A 504 14.23 -44.74 -27.03
CA GLN A 504 12.98 -45.35 -27.48
C GLN A 504 13.22 -46.41 -28.55
N TYR A 505 14.14 -46.16 -29.50
CA TYR A 505 14.50 -47.14 -30.52
C TYR A 505 15.15 -48.39 -29.90
N VAL A 506 16.13 -48.21 -29.00
CA VAL A 506 16.80 -49.33 -28.32
C VAL A 506 15.81 -50.14 -27.49
N LEU A 507 14.91 -49.47 -26.77
CA LEU A 507 13.88 -50.14 -25.98
C LEU A 507 12.91 -50.93 -26.87
N LYS A 508 12.51 -50.37 -28.01
CA LYS A 508 11.59 -51.02 -28.96
C LYS A 508 12.21 -52.24 -29.64
N GLU A 509 13.45 -52.14 -30.09
CA GLU A 509 14.09 -53.20 -30.90
C GLU A 509 14.75 -54.29 -30.05
N THR A 510 15.24 -53.96 -28.85
CA THR A 510 16.00 -54.91 -28.01
C THR A 510 15.37 -55.17 -26.65
N GLY A 511 14.36 -54.40 -26.24
CA GLY A 511 13.78 -54.46 -24.89
C GLY A 511 14.69 -53.90 -23.80
N LEU A 512 15.87 -53.38 -24.14
CA LEU A 512 16.86 -52.90 -23.17
C LEU A 512 16.66 -51.41 -22.86
N MET A 513 16.67 -51.08 -21.56
CA MET A 513 16.74 -49.68 -21.12
C MET A 513 18.18 -49.18 -21.09
N VAL A 514 18.44 -48.07 -21.78
CA VAL A 514 19.75 -47.41 -21.86
C VAL A 514 19.68 -45.99 -21.30
N SER A 515 20.74 -45.55 -20.62
CA SER A 515 20.81 -44.21 -20.01
C SER A 515 21.52 -43.21 -20.92
N ASN A 516 21.28 -41.91 -20.70
CA ASN A 516 21.99 -40.84 -21.42
C ASN A 516 23.52 -40.93 -21.27
N LEU A 517 23.99 -41.38 -20.11
CA LEU A 517 25.42 -41.64 -19.86
C LEU A 517 26.00 -42.69 -20.82
N TYR A 518 25.29 -43.81 -21.02
CA TYR A 518 25.74 -44.86 -21.93
C TYR A 518 25.68 -44.43 -23.39
N ILE A 519 24.63 -43.70 -23.79
CA ILE A 519 24.54 -43.15 -25.14
C ILE A 519 25.68 -42.16 -25.40
N ALA A 520 26.01 -41.29 -24.43
CA ALA A 520 27.13 -40.36 -24.54
C ALA A 520 28.49 -41.08 -24.62
N GLN A 521 28.70 -42.15 -23.84
CA GLN A 521 29.91 -42.98 -23.90
C GLN A 521 30.08 -43.63 -25.28
N VAL A 522 29.00 -44.15 -25.88
CA VAL A 522 29.05 -44.79 -27.21
C VAL A 522 29.20 -43.76 -28.33
N LYS A 523 28.50 -42.62 -28.27
CA LYS A 523 28.69 -41.49 -29.19
C LYS A 523 30.16 -41.04 -29.24
N LYS A 524 30.82 -40.88 -28.08
CA LYS A 524 32.27 -40.58 -28.00
C LYS A 524 33.13 -41.67 -28.64
N LYS A 525 32.82 -42.95 -28.42
CA LYS A 525 33.54 -44.07 -29.04
C LYS A 525 33.41 -44.11 -30.57
N CYS A 526 32.33 -43.54 -31.11
CA CYS A 526 32.09 -43.46 -32.55
C CYS A 526 32.48 -42.10 -33.16
N GLY A 527 33.13 -41.21 -32.41
CA GLY A 527 33.61 -39.92 -32.93
C GLY A 527 32.57 -38.80 -33.02
N ILE A 528 31.40 -38.96 -32.38
CA ILE A 528 30.36 -37.91 -32.33
C ILE A 528 30.61 -36.98 -31.14
N GLU A 529 30.64 -35.67 -31.38
CA GLU A 529 30.73 -34.65 -30.32
C GLU A 529 29.49 -34.68 -29.40
N VAL A 530 29.71 -34.56 -28.10
CA VAL A 530 28.66 -34.52 -27.07
C VAL A 530 29.01 -33.44 -26.05
N GLY A 531 28.03 -32.61 -25.70
CA GLY A 531 28.21 -31.48 -24.78
C GLY A 531 28.82 -31.87 -23.42
N GLU A 532 29.62 -30.97 -22.84
CA GLU A 532 30.48 -31.25 -21.66
C GLU A 532 29.72 -31.63 -20.38
N SER A 533 28.42 -31.36 -20.30
CA SER A 533 27.66 -31.41 -19.04
C SER A 533 27.26 -32.80 -18.56
N PHE A 534 27.28 -33.84 -19.42
CA PHE A 534 26.69 -35.14 -19.07
C PHE A 534 27.64 -36.09 -18.30
N ASN A 535 28.96 -35.85 -18.35
CA ASN A 535 29.96 -36.84 -17.89
C ASN A 535 30.99 -36.29 -16.88
N LYS A 536 30.79 -35.15 -16.23
CA LYS A 536 31.71 -34.73 -15.15
C LYS A 536 31.24 -35.31 -13.80
N PRO A 537 32.03 -36.18 -13.14
CA PRO A 537 31.69 -36.64 -11.80
C PRO A 537 31.73 -35.46 -10.81
N LYS A 538 30.81 -35.44 -9.84
CA LYS A 538 30.76 -34.40 -8.79
C LYS A 538 31.93 -34.48 -7.77
N SER A 539 32.83 -35.46 -7.90
CA SER A 539 34.05 -35.61 -7.10
C SER A 539 35.18 -36.25 -7.93
N GLU A 540 36.44 -35.91 -7.62
CA GLU A 540 37.63 -36.36 -8.36
C GLU A 540 37.84 -37.89 -8.37
N ASN A 541 37.17 -38.64 -7.50
CA ASN A 541 37.36 -40.10 -7.34
C ASN A 541 36.12 -40.97 -7.67
N ALA A 542 35.08 -40.42 -8.31
CA ALA A 542 33.91 -41.23 -8.67
C ALA A 542 34.15 -42.10 -9.91
N LYS A 543 34.20 -43.43 -9.74
CA LYS A 543 34.24 -44.41 -10.85
C LYS A 543 32.92 -44.36 -11.63
N GLN A 544 32.94 -43.88 -12.88
CA GLN A 544 31.76 -43.95 -13.75
C GLN A 544 31.54 -45.39 -14.25
N PRO A 545 30.29 -45.90 -14.21
CA PRO A 545 29.98 -47.21 -14.74
C PRO A 545 30.22 -47.23 -16.26
N LYS A 546 30.97 -48.23 -16.75
CA LYS A 546 31.15 -48.46 -18.19
C LYS A 546 29.90 -49.10 -18.77
N CYS A 547 29.50 -48.68 -19.97
CA CYS A 547 28.40 -49.31 -20.70
C CYS A 547 28.67 -50.81 -20.90
N PRO A 548 27.75 -51.71 -20.47
CA PRO A 548 27.84 -53.13 -20.76
C PRO A 548 27.85 -53.41 -22.27
N THR A 549 28.59 -54.42 -22.71
CA THR A 549 28.82 -54.74 -24.14
C THR A 549 27.51 -54.91 -24.93
N GLU A 550 26.50 -55.51 -24.30
CA GLU A 550 25.18 -55.74 -24.90
C GLU A 550 24.42 -54.42 -25.18
N LYS A 551 24.46 -53.49 -24.23
CA LYS A 551 23.86 -52.15 -24.38
C LYS A 551 24.64 -51.28 -25.35
N GLU A 552 25.97 -51.43 -25.39
CA GLU A 552 26.80 -50.74 -26.38
C GLU A 552 26.46 -51.14 -27.81
N LYS A 553 26.24 -52.44 -28.05
CA LYS A 553 25.82 -52.94 -29.37
C LYS A 553 24.46 -52.35 -29.77
N ALA A 554 23.47 -52.42 -28.88
CA ALA A 554 22.15 -51.89 -29.14
C ALA A 554 22.14 -50.37 -29.43
N ILE A 555 22.96 -49.59 -28.70
CA ILE A 555 23.11 -48.16 -28.95
C ILE A 555 23.81 -47.90 -30.30
N ARG A 556 24.82 -48.69 -30.69
CA ARG A 556 25.47 -48.57 -32.00
C ARG A 556 24.49 -48.84 -33.13
N ASP A 557 23.67 -49.88 -33.01
CA ASP A 557 22.65 -50.21 -34.01
C ASP A 557 21.63 -49.07 -34.16
N ALA A 558 21.24 -48.44 -33.04
CA ALA A 558 20.40 -47.24 -33.07
C ALA A 558 21.08 -46.05 -33.76
N LEU A 559 22.37 -45.80 -33.50
CA LEU A 559 23.11 -44.72 -34.15
C LEU A 559 23.25 -44.94 -35.67
N VAL A 560 23.43 -46.19 -36.12
CA VAL A 560 23.41 -46.55 -37.56
C VAL A 560 22.02 -46.30 -38.15
N HIS A 561 20.96 -46.72 -37.45
CA HIS A 561 19.57 -46.52 -37.90
C HIS A 561 19.24 -45.03 -38.13
N PHE A 562 19.72 -44.16 -37.25
CA PHE A 562 19.53 -42.71 -37.35
C PHE A 562 20.58 -42.00 -38.23
N GLY A 563 21.44 -42.75 -38.94
CA GLY A 563 22.45 -42.18 -39.85
C GLY A 563 23.50 -41.32 -39.15
N MET A 564 23.77 -41.58 -37.86
CA MET A 564 24.68 -40.79 -37.04
C MET A 564 26.13 -41.30 -37.08
N ILE A 565 26.35 -42.57 -37.46
CA ILE A 565 27.67 -43.24 -37.56
C ILE A 565 27.77 -44.12 -38.80
#